data_AF-A0A961RQZ3-F1
#
_entry.id   AF-A0A961RQZ3-F1
#
_cell.length_a   1.000
_cell.length_b   1.000
_cell.length_c   1.000
_cell.angle_alpha   90.00
_cell.angle_beta   90.00
_cell.angle_gamma   90.00
#
_symmetry.space_group_name_H-M   'P 1'
#
loop_
_entity.id
_entity.type
_entity.pdbx_description
1 polymer ?
#
loop_
_entity_poly.entity_id
_entity_poly.type
_entity_poly.pdbx_seq_one_letter_code
_entity_poly.pdbx_strand_id
1 'polypeptide(L)' 'MRNMKSILAAGMLVLASGVTAFAARSDLVLGIVLEPPHLDPTASAAAAVDEVVYANVFEGLTRIGPDGQVM' A
#
# COMPACT_ATOMS: atom_id res chain seq x y z
N MET A 1 1.93 -15.60 44.92
CA MET A 1 1.63 -16.27 43.63
C MET A 1 0.48 -15.65 42.84
N ARG A 2 -0.59 -15.14 43.45
CA ARG A 2 -1.76 -14.55 42.75
C ARG A 2 -1.38 -13.37 41.83
N ASN A 3 -0.48 -12.52 42.29
CA ASN A 3 -0.07 -11.28 41.62
C ASN A 3 0.77 -11.56 40.37
N MET A 4 1.65 -12.58 40.43
CA MET A 4 2.47 -13.04 39.30
C MET A 4 1.59 -13.56 38.15
N LYS A 5 0.52 -14.30 38.47
CA LYS A 5 -0.43 -14.82 37.49
C LYS A 5 -1.21 -13.68 36.79
N SER A 6 -1.60 -12.65 37.55
CA SER A 6 -2.26 -11.46 36.98
C SER A 6 -1.33 -10.66 36.05
N ILE A 7 -0.05 -10.51 36.41
CA ILE A 7 0.93 -9.82 35.57
C ILE A 7 1.17 -10.60 34.27
N LEU A 8 1.33 -11.93 34.36
CA LEU A 8 1.49 -12.78 33.18
C LEU A 8 0.27 -12.72 32.26
N ALA A 9 -0.94 -12.75 32.83
CA ALA A 9 -2.18 -12.68 32.07
C ALA A 9 -2.34 -11.32 31.36
N ALA A 10 -2.01 -10.22 32.03
CA ALA A 10 -2.02 -8.89 31.41
C ALA A 10 -0.98 -8.76 30.28
N GLY A 11 0.22 -9.30 30.47
CA GLY A 11 1.25 -9.34 29.43
C GLY A 11 0.82 -10.15 28.19
N MET A 12 0.18 -11.31 28.40
CA MET A 12 -0.39 -12.09 27.29
C MET A 12 -1.47 -11.35 26.52
N LEU A 13 -2.35 -10.61 27.23
CA LEU A 13 -3.42 -9.85 26.59
C LEU A 13 -2.88 -8.69 25.73
N VAL A 14 -1.83 -8.00 26.19
CA VAL A 14 -1.15 -6.93 25.43
C VAL A 14 -0.42 -7.48 24.20
N LEU A 15 0.22 -8.65 24.34
CA LEU A 15 0.88 -9.31 23.20
C LEU A 15 -0.14 -9.81 22.17
N ALA A 16 -1.31 -10.30 22.62
CA ALA A 16 -2.39 -10.77 21.75
C ALA A 16 -3.14 -9.64 21.03
N SER A 17 -3.15 -8.42 21.55
CA SER A 17 -3.77 -7.27 20.86
C SER A 17 -2.90 -6.63 19.78
N GLY A 18 -1.58 -6.87 19.80
CA GLY A 18 -0.65 -6.34 18.80
C GLY A 18 -0.65 -7.08 17.46
N VAL A 19 -1.04 -8.35 17.43
CA VAL A 19 -1.00 -9.19 16.22
C VAL A 19 -2.08 -8.84 15.18
N THR A 20 -3.17 -8.20 15.58
CA THR A 20 -4.28 -7.87 14.67
C THR A 20 -3.96 -6.70 13.74
N ALA A 21 -3.01 -5.83 14.10
CA ALA A 21 -2.66 -4.65 13.30
C ALA A 21 -1.92 -4.99 11.99
N PHE A 22 -1.20 -6.11 11.95
CA PHE A 22 -0.48 -6.57 10.75
C PHE A 22 -1.31 -7.46 9.82
N ALA A 23 -2.56 -7.78 10.20
CA ALA A 23 -3.46 -8.61 9.40
C ALA A 23 -4.42 -7.79 8.51
N ALA A 24 -4.24 -6.47 8.45
CA ALA A 24 -5.05 -5.61 7.59
C ALA A 24 -4.79 -5.88 6.10
N ARG A 25 -5.80 -5.65 5.26
CA ARG A 25 -5.63 -5.66 3.79
C ARG A 25 -4.56 -4.66 3.36
N SER A 26 -3.68 -5.10 2.46
CA SER A 26 -2.69 -4.27 1.78
C SER A 26 -2.97 -4.11 0.28
N ASP A 27 -4.09 -4.64 -0.20
CA ASP A 27 -4.56 -4.53 -1.58
C ASP A 27 -5.58 -3.40 -1.73
N LEU A 28 -5.60 -2.83 -2.94
CA LEU A 28 -6.49 -1.75 -3.35
C LEU A 28 -7.05 -2.07 -4.73
N VAL A 29 -8.36 -1.85 -4.92
CA VAL A 29 -9.02 -1.94 -6.23
C VAL A 29 -9.36 -0.54 -6.69
N LEU A 30 -8.72 -0.11 -7.78
CA LEU A 30 -8.94 1.20 -8.42
C LEU A 30 -9.68 1.00 -9.74
N GLY A 31 -10.77 1.76 -9.94
CA GLY A 31 -11.51 1.79 -11.19
C GLY A 31 -10.92 2.84 -12.14
N ILE A 32 -10.64 2.44 -13.38
CA ILE A 32 -10.16 3.31 -14.46
C ILE A 32 -11.25 3.49 -15.52
N VAL A 33 -11.30 4.65 -16.16
CA VAL A 33 -12.36 4.99 -17.13
C VAL A 33 -12.19 4.25 -18.45
N LEU A 34 -10.95 4.14 -18.92
CA LEU A 34 -10.59 3.53 -20.20
C LEU A 34 -9.64 2.36 -19.95
N GLU A 35 -9.78 1.31 -20.74
CA GLU A 35 -8.83 0.20 -20.73
C GLU A 35 -7.55 0.58 -21.50
N PRO A 36 -6.34 0.35 -20.94
CA PRO A 36 -5.10 0.60 -21.66
C PRO A 36 -4.91 -0.42 -22.80
N PRO A 37 -4.58 0.02 -24.03
CA PRO A 37 -4.42 -0.88 -25.18
C PRO A 37 -3.16 -1.76 -25.12
N HIS A 38 -2.14 -1.30 -24.39
CA HIS A 38 -0.88 -1.99 -24.09
C HIS A 38 -0.23 -1.31 -22.87
N LEU A 39 0.91 -1.86 -22.41
CA LEU A 39 1.64 -1.35 -21.23
C LEU A 39 2.94 -0.61 -21.57
N ASP A 40 3.20 -0.33 -22.85
CA ASP A 40 4.33 0.50 -23.26
C ASP A 40 3.99 2.00 -23.09
N PRO A 41 4.61 2.72 -22.14
CA PRO A 41 4.35 4.15 -21.91
C PRO A 41 4.91 5.06 -23.02
N THR A 42 5.74 4.54 -23.93
CA THR A 42 6.34 5.31 -25.02
C THR A 42 5.55 5.21 -26.32
N ALA A 43 4.72 4.18 -26.46
CA ALA A 43 4.01 3.87 -27.70
C ALA A 43 2.61 4.50 -27.79
N SER A 44 2.05 5.03 -26.69
CA SER A 44 0.69 5.59 -26.68
C SER A 44 0.55 6.77 -25.74
N ALA A 45 -0.24 7.76 -26.16
CA ALA A 45 -0.63 8.94 -25.37
C ALA A 45 -1.92 8.72 -24.57
N ALA A 46 -2.44 7.49 -24.51
CA ALA A 46 -3.63 7.19 -23.73
C ALA A 46 -3.34 7.34 -22.24
N ALA A 47 -4.06 8.26 -21.58
CA ALA A 47 -3.87 8.56 -20.15
C ALA A 47 -4.00 7.33 -19.24
N ALA A 48 -4.84 6.35 -19.63
CA ALA A 48 -5.01 5.09 -18.90
C ALA A 48 -3.73 4.23 -18.83
N VAL A 49 -2.78 4.39 -19.77
CA VAL A 49 -1.49 3.68 -19.72
C VAL A 49 -0.69 4.22 -18.54
N ASP A 50 -0.50 5.53 -18.46
CA ASP A 50 0.26 6.19 -17.39
C ASP A 50 -0.35 5.93 -16.01
N GLU A 51 -1.68 5.98 -15.88
CA GLU A 51 -2.39 5.69 -14.62
C GLU A 51 -2.08 4.28 -14.08
N VAL A 52 -1.93 3.30 -14.96
CA VAL A 52 -1.63 1.93 -14.57
C VAL A 52 -0.15 1.72 -14.34
N VAL A 53 0.72 2.25 -15.19
CA VAL A 53 2.14 1.87 -15.18
C VAL A 53 3.04 2.80 -14.35
N TYR A 54 2.73 4.09 -14.27
CA TYR A 54 3.55 5.05 -13.52
C TYR A 54 3.54 4.70 -12.03
N ALA A 55 4.72 4.60 -11.42
CA ALA A 55 4.88 4.37 -9.98
C ALA A 55 4.29 3.06 -9.44
N ASN A 56 3.74 2.20 -10.32
CA ASN A 56 3.28 0.84 -10.04
C ASN A 56 4.16 -0.21 -10.72
N VAL A 57 4.47 -0.01 -12.01
CA VAL A 57 5.27 -0.95 -12.85
C VAL A 57 6.62 -0.35 -13.20
N PHE A 58 6.64 0.93 -13.59
CA PHE A 58 7.86 1.66 -13.96
C PHE A 58 8.16 2.79 -12.97
N GLU A 59 9.45 3.08 -12.81
CA GLU A 59 9.98 4.17 -11.99
C GLU A 59 10.69 5.19 -12.90
N GLY A 60 10.31 6.47 -12.76
CA GLY A 60 10.95 7.57 -13.47
C GLY A 60 12.16 8.12 -12.71
N LEU A 61 12.91 9.03 -13.33
CA LEU A 61 14.02 9.73 -12.66
C LEU A 61 13.54 10.66 -11.54
N THR A 62 12.29 11.11 -11.64
CA THR A 62 11.64 11.91 -10.61
C THR A 62 10.27 11.33 -10.27
N ARG A 63 9.81 11.59 -9.05
CA ARG A 63 8.48 11.18 -8.58
C ARG A 63 7.66 12.36 -8.08
N ILE A 64 6.35 12.32 -8.29
CA ILE A 64 5.44 13.25 -7.63
C ILE A 64 5.10 12.72 -6.25
N GLY A 65 5.51 13.46 -5.22
CA GLY A 65 5.23 13.15 -3.82
C GLY A 65 3.76 13.45 -3.45
N PRO A 66 3.32 13.01 -2.25
CA PRO A 66 1.93 13.19 -1.80
C PRO A 66 1.49 14.65 -1.71
N ASP A 67 2.44 15.58 -1.49
CA ASP A 67 2.19 17.02 -1.41
C ASP A 67 2.43 17.73 -2.76
N GLY A 68 2.64 16.97 -3.85
CA GLY A 68 2.91 17.48 -5.18
C GLY A 68 4.37 17.91 -5.42
N GLN A 69 5.28 17.64 -4.48
CA GLN A 69 6.71 17.91 -4.67
C GLN A 69 7.32 16.97 -5.71
N VAL A 70 8.31 17.48 -6.46
CA VAL A 70 9.13 16.64 -7.34
C VAL A 70 10.29 16.09 -6.50
N MET A 71 10.37 14.76 -6.38
CA MET A 71 11.41 14.01 -5.67
C MET A 71 12.41 13.41 -6.63
#